data_AF-A0A967GXQ2-F1
#
_entry.id   AF-A0A967GXQ2-F1
#
_cell.length_a   1.000
_cell.length_b   1.000
_cell.length_c   1.000
_cell.angle_alpha   90.00
_cell.angle_beta   90.00
_cell.angle_gamma   90.00
#
_symmetry.space_group_name_H-M   'P 1'
#
loop_
_entity.id
_entity.type
_entity.pdbx_description
1 polymer ?
#
loop_
_entity_poly.entity_id
_entity_poly.type
_entity_poly.pdbx_seq_one_letter_code
_entity_poly.pdbx_strand_id
1 'polypeptide(L)'
;AIDAYLPVTRHLAGDQPEEALAAAGNLAAALEQVSIAEVASSGTAITSAGDEESLRLAVKGVTDALRTVIRDGGDDQLGHLYLVHCPMAFQGAGADWLSREPQVENPYFGSRMFSC
;
A
#
# COMPACT_ATOMS: atom_id res chain seq x y z
N ALA A 1 3.73 -10.62 2.79
CA ALA A 1 2.89 -9.40 2.73
C ALA A 1 3.49 -8.32 1.83
N ILE A 2 4.71 -7.81 2.11
CA ILE A 2 5.30 -6.69 1.34
C ILE A 2 5.41 -6.99 -0.18
N ASP A 3 5.82 -8.19 -0.57
CA ASP A 3 5.92 -8.53 -2.01
C ASP A 3 4.57 -8.54 -2.73
N ALA A 4 3.47 -8.77 -2.02
CA ALA A 4 2.12 -8.67 -2.57
C ALA A 4 1.57 -7.24 -2.52
N TYR A 5 2.11 -6.39 -1.65
CA TYR A 5 1.74 -4.98 -1.52
C TYR A 5 2.30 -4.12 -2.66
N LEU A 6 3.57 -4.34 -3.03
CA LEU A 6 4.27 -3.51 -4.01
C LEU A 6 3.62 -3.49 -5.41
N PRO A 7 3.10 -4.60 -5.96
CA PRO A 7 2.38 -4.56 -7.23
C PRO A 7 1.13 -3.69 -7.17
N VAL A 8 0.37 -3.74 -6.07
CA VAL A 8 -0.86 -2.93 -5.92
C VAL A 8 -0.53 -1.44 -5.97
N THR A 9 0.46 -0.99 -5.21
CA THR A 9 0.86 0.43 -5.21
C THR A 9 1.43 0.86 -6.56
N ARG A 10 2.24 0.02 -7.22
CA ARG A 10 2.77 0.32 -8.55
C ARG A 10 1.67 0.45 -9.61
N HIS A 11 0.69 -0.46 -9.63
CA HIS A 11 -0.43 -0.36 -10.57
C HIS A 11 -1.26 0.90 -10.33
N LEU A 12 -1.53 1.25 -9.07
CA LEU A 12 -2.20 2.51 -8.73
C LEU A 12 -1.40 3.74 -9.17
N ALA A 13 -0.08 3.72 -9.00
CA ALA A 13 0.78 4.81 -9.46
C ALA A 13 0.80 4.91 -11.00
N GLY A 14 0.71 3.77 -11.69
CA GLY A 14 0.68 3.68 -13.14
C GLY A 14 -0.68 3.92 -13.80
N ASP A 15 -1.70 4.37 -13.06
CA ASP A 15 -3.10 4.49 -13.52
C ASP A 15 -3.63 3.20 -14.16
N GLN A 16 -3.35 2.06 -13.53
CA GLN A 16 -3.76 0.71 -13.95
C GLN A 16 -4.77 0.12 -12.95
N PRO A 17 -6.02 0.60 -12.91
CA PRO A 17 -6.99 0.24 -11.89
C PRO A 17 -7.44 -1.23 -11.97
N GLU A 18 -7.53 -1.80 -13.18
CA GLU A 18 -7.92 -3.22 -13.35
C GLU A 18 -6.85 -4.15 -12.80
N GLU A 19 -5.57 -3.88 -13.10
CA GLU A 19 -4.43 -4.63 -12.59
C GLU A 19 -4.26 -4.43 -11.08
N ALA A 20 -4.51 -3.22 -10.57
CA ALA A 20 -4.48 -2.94 -9.14
C ALA A 20 -5.53 -3.76 -8.37
N LEU A 21 -6.77 -3.79 -8.88
CA LEU A 21 -7.86 -4.59 -8.31
C LEU A 21 -7.60 -6.09 -8.42
N ALA A 22 -7.00 -6.55 -9.53
CA ALA A 22 -6.61 -7.95 -9.69
C ALA A 22 -5.50 -8.35 -8.70
N ALA A 23 -4.54 -7.48 -8.43
CA ALA A 23 -3.47 -7.70 -7.46
C ALA A 23 -3.96 -7.63 -6.01
N ALA A 24 -5.06 -6.91 -5.74
CA ALA A 24 -5.64 -6.73 -4.40
C ALA A 24 -5.95 -8.07 -3.70
N GLY A 25 -6.45 -9.07 -4.43
CA GLY A 25 -6.74 -10.39 -3.87
C GLY A 25 -5.51 -11.10 -3.31
N ASN A 26 -4.37 -11.02 -4.03
CA ASN A 26 -3.11 -11.60 -3.57
C ASN A 26 -2.58 -10.86 -2.33
N LEU A 27 -2.73 -9.54 -2.28
CA LEU A 27 -2.38 -8.75 -1.10
C LEU A 27 -3.21 -9.17 0.11
N ALA A 28 -4.53 -9.26 -0.04
CA ALA A 28 -5.41 -9.67 1.06
C ALA A 28 -5.06 -11.05 1.60
N ALA A 29 -4.87 -12.06 0.73
CA ALA A 29 -4.44 -13.39 1.14
C ALA A 29 -3.07 -13.36 1.85
N ALA A 30 -2.13 -12.52 1.40
CA ALA A 30 -0.83 -12.38 2.05
C ALA A 30 -0.90 -11.65 3.40
N LEU A 31 -1.87 -10.76 3.61
CA LEU A 31 -2.11 -10.07 4.87
C LEU A 31 -2.71 -11.01 5.92
N GLU A 32 -3.63 -11.89 5.53
CA GLU A 32 -4.23 -12.89 6.42
C GLU A 32 -3.21 -13.84 7.07
N GLN A 33 -2.09 -14.09 6.39
CA GLN A 33 -1.01 -14.93 6.91
C GLN A 33 -0.09 -14.20 7.92
N VAL A 34 -0.27 -12.89 8.11
CA VAL A 34 0.48 -12.12 9.09
C VAL A 34 -0.11 -12.37 10.47
N SER A 35 0.72 -12.78 11.44
CA SER A 35 0.28 -13.11 12.81
C SER A 35 -0.25 -11.93 13.62
N ILE A 36 -0.09 -10.71 13.12
CA ILE A 36 -0.50 -9.47 13.79
C ILE A 36 -1.89 -9.11 13.32
N ALA A 37 -2.85 -9.16 14.25
CA ALA A 37 -4.27 -9.03 13.96
C ALA A 37 -4.64 -7.73 13.20
N GLU A 38 -3.99 -6.60 13.53
CA GLU A 38 -4.20 -5.30 12.86
C GLU A 38 -3.83 -5.36 11.36
N VAL A 39 -2.75 -6.07 11.03
CA VAL A 39 -2.31 -6.22 9.64
C VAL A 39 -3.20 -7.22 8.90
N ALA A 40 -3.56 -8.32 9.56
CA ALA A 40 -4.44 -9.33 8.99
C ALA A 40 -5.84 -8.79 8.67
N SER A 41 -6.43 -7.99 9.57
CA SER A 41 -7.76 -7.41 9.38
C SER A 41 -7.84 -6.43 8.21
N SER A 42 -6.70 -5.83 7.84
CA SER A 42 -6.62 -4.91 6.69
C SER A 42 -6.85 -5.61 5.35
N GLY A 43 -6.70 -6.95 5.27
CA GLY A 43 -7.01 -7.73 4.07
C GLY A 43 -8.48 -7.61 3.63
N THR A 44 -9.41 -7.57 4.59
CA THR A 44 -10.84 -7.39 4.30
C THR A 44 -11.15 -6.06 3.62
N ALA A 45 -10.46 -4.99 4.04
CA ALA A 45 -10.64 -3.66 3.46
C ALA A 45 -10.17 -3.64 2.00
N ILE A 46 -9.08 -4.34 1.69
CA ILE A 46 -8.55 -4.48 0.33
C ILE A 46 -9.53 -5.23 -0.58
N THR A 47 -10.10 -6.36 -0.13
CA THR A 47 -11.08 -7.11 -0.93
C THR A 47 -12.44 -6.42 -1.05
N SER A 48 -12.77 -5.53 -0.12
CA SER A 48 -14.03 -4.77 -0.17
C SER A 48 -13.94 -3.54 -1.08
N ALA A 49 -12.75 -3.14 -1.51
CA ALA A 49 -12.58 -2.07 -2.48
C ALA A 49 -13.08 -2.53 -3.85
N GLY A 50 -14.21 -1.97 -4.29
CA GLY A 50 -14.82 -2.29 -5.59
C GLY A 50 -14.31 -1.41 -6.74
N ASP A 51 -13.54 -0.38 -6.43
CA ASP A 51 -13.07 0.63 -7.35
C ASP A 51 -11.71 1.19 -6.91
N GLU A 52 -11.06 1.94 -7.81
CA GLU A 52 -9.73 2.51 -7.61
C GLU A 52 -9.64 3.45 -6.40
N GLU A 53 -10.65 4.29 -6.17
CA GLU A 53 -10.65 5.28 -5.09
C GLU A 53 -10.73 4.58 -3.73
N SER A 54 -11.65 3.62 -3.62
CA SER A 54 -11.78 2.74 -2.46
C SER A 54 -10.49 1.94 -2.20
N LEU A 55 -9.81 1.47 -3.27
CA LEU A 55 -8.56 0.73 -3.15
C LEU A 55 -7.41 1.61 -2.65
N ARG A 56 -7.30 2.85 -3.15
CA ARG A 56 -6.32 3.83 -2.64
C ARG A 56 -6.48 4.08 -1.15
N LEU A 57 -7.72 4.22 -0.68
CA LEU A 57 -8.01 4.39 0.74
C LEU A 57 -7.65 3.14 1.56
N ALA A 58 -7.98 1.95 1.06
CA ALA A 58 -7.61 0.69 1.71
C ALA A 58 -6.08 0.51 1.79
N VAL A 59 -5.35 0.87 0.74
CA VAL A 59 -3.88 0.87 0.71
C VAL A 59 -3.28 1.82 1.74
N LYS A 60 -3.88 3.00 1.97
CA LYS A 60 -3.46 3.88 3.06
C LYS A 60 -3.54 3.15 4.41
N GLY A 61 -4.68 2.52 4.72
CA GLY A 61 -4.87 1.79 5.98
C GLY A 61 -3.89 0.62 6.15
N VAL A 62 -3.70 -0.18 5.10
CA VAL A 62 -2.70 -1.27 5.09
C VAL A 62 -1.30 -0.72 5.36
N THR A 63 -0.95 0.41 4.74
CA THR A 63 0.37 1.01 4.93
C THR A 63 0.56 1.48 6.37
N ASP A 64 -0.44 2.15 6.97
CA ASP A 64 -0.38 2.60 8.35
C ASP A 64 -0.15 1.42 9.33
N ALA A 65 -0.84 0.30 9.10
CA ALA A 65 -0.67 -0.93 9.88
C ALA A 65 0.73 -1.55 9.71
N LEU A 66 1.18 -1.73 8.46
CA LEU A 66 2.52 -2.25 8.16
C LEU A 66 3.61 -1.35 8.71
N ARG A 67 3.48 -0.04 8.55
CA ARG A 67 4.40 0.99 9.01
C ARG A 67 4.58 0.94 10.54
N THR A 68 3.52 0.61 11.28
CA THR A 68 3.57 0.46 12.75
C THR A 68 4.34 -0.81 13.13
N VAL A 69 3.97 -1.93 12.52
CA VAL A 69 4.64 -3.22 12.76
C VAL A 69 6.12 -3.21 12.41
N ILE A 70 6.49 -2.62 11.27
CA ILE A 70 7.88 -2.60 10.80
C ILE A 70 8.76 -1.79 11.75
N ARG A 71 8.26 -0.65 12.27
CA ARG A 71 9.00 0.17 13.23
C ARG A 71 9.23 -0.53 14.55
N ASP A 72 8.21 -1.21 15.06
CA ASP A 72 8.23 -1.78 16.40
C ASP A 72 8.89 -3.18 16.42
N GLY A 73 8.78 -3.91 15.30
CA GLY A 73 9.19 -5.30 15.20
C GLY A 73 10.57 -5.54 14.57
N GLY A 74 11.09 -4.61 13.76
CA GLY A 74 12.41 -4.70 13.12
C GLY A 74 12.69 -6.07 12.47
N ASP A 75 12.14 -6.32 11.28
CA ASP A 75 12.37 -7.58 10.56
C ASP A 75 13.49 -7.41 9.52
N ASP A 76 14.68 -7.93 9.86
CA ASP A 76 15.89 -7.91 9.00
C ASP A 76 15.68 -8.62 7.65
N GLN A 77 14.64 -9.45 7.50
CA GLN A 77 14.33 -10.14 6.25
C GLN A 77 13.61 -9.27 5.22
N LEU A 78 13.12 -8.09 5.62
CA LEU A 78 12.41 -7.17 4.73
C LEU A 78 13.34 -6.46 3.74
N GLY A 79 14.65 -6.45 4.02
CA GLY A 79 15.65 -5.72 3.24
C GLY A 79 15.45 -4.21 3.30
N HIS A 80 15.95 -3.50 2.29
CA HIS A 80 15.81 -2.04 2.22
C HIS A 80 14.42 -1.64 1.72
N LEU A 81 13.67 -0.96 2.59
CA LEU A 81 12.40 -0.34 2.28
C LEU A 81 12.47 1.17 2.51
N TYR A 82 11.96 1.92 1.55
CA TYR A 82 11.70 3.34 1.64
C TYR A 82 10.26 3.54 2.13
N LEU A 83 10.10 4.41 3.12
CA LEU A 83 8.80 4.97 3.47
C LEU A 83 8.71 6.35 2.82
N VAL A 84 7.80 6.50 1.88
CA VAL A 84 7.58 7.76 1.15
C VAL A 84 6.29 8.38 1.64
N HIS A 85 6.29 9.70 1.81
CA HIS A 85 5.16 10.46 2.36
C HIS A 85 4.64 11.46 1.32
N CYS A 86 3.34 11.44 1.04
CA CYS A 86 2.66 12.48 0.27
C CYS A 86 1.76 13.30 1.21
N PRO A 87 2.09 14.57 1.50
CA PRO A 87 1.31 15.41 2.41
C PRO A 87 -0.04 15.84 1.80
N MET A 88 -0.21 15.74 0.48
CA MET A 88 -1.42 16.20 -0.21
C MET A 88 -2.48 15.13 -0.37
N ALA A 89 -2.15 13.85 -0.12
CA ALA A 89 -3.08 12.75 -0.27
C ALA A 89 -4.33 12.95 0.61
N PHE A 90 -5.49 12.51 0.09
CA PHE A 90 -6.78 12.54 0.79
C PHE A 90 -7.13 13.91 1.38
N GLN A 91 -7.21 14.93 0.52
CA GLN A 91 -7.56 16.31 0.90
C GLN A 91 -6.61 16.93 1.93
N GLY A 92 -5.31 16.60 1.84
CA GLY A 92 -4.29 17.14 2.75
C GLY A 92 -4.21 16.42 4.10
N ALA A 93 -4.91 15.30 4.28
CA ALA A 93 -4.72 14.44 5.45
C ALA A 93 -3.33 13.77 5.45
N GLY A 94 -2.74 13.62 4.26
CA GLY A 94 -1.46 12.97 4.06
C GLY A 94 -1.57 11.45 4.07
N ALA A 95 -0.63 10.79 3.40
CA ALA A 95 -0.52 9.34 3.39
C ALA A 95 0.91 8.89 3.08
N ASP A 96 1.25 7.71 3.56
CA ASP A 96 2.54 7.07 3.29
C ASP A 96 2.38 5.82 2.45
N TRP A 97 3.38 5.50 1.64
CA TRP A 97 3.50 4.21 0.99
C TRP A 97 4.91 3.63 1.15
N LEU A 98 5.01 2.31 1.00
CA LEU A 98 6.29 1.59 1.03
C LEU A 98 6.80 1.37 -0.40
N SER A 99 8.11 1.50 -0.59
CA SER A 99 8.78 1.23 -1.86
C SER A 99 10.09 0.48 -1.64
N ARG A 100 10.48 -0.37 -2.59
CA ARG A 100 11.85 -0.95 -2.66
C ARG A 100 12.78 -0.13 -3.54
N GLU A 101 12.24 0.85 -4.25
CA GLU A 101 12.94 1.68 -5.21
C GLU A 101 12.99 3.12 -4.70
N PRO A 102 14.11 3.84 -4.90
CA PRO A 102 14.23 5.24 -4.50
C PRO A 102 13.35 6.19 -5.34
N GLN A 103 12.84 5.72 -6.48
CA GLN A 103 11.91 6.47 -7.32
C GLN A 103 10.57 6.68 -6.59
N VAL A 104 10.07 7.91 -6.65
CA VAL A 104 8.73 8.25 -6.17
C VAL A 104 7.74 7.81 -7.24
N GLU A 105 6.89 6.84 -6.89
CA GLU A 105 5.77 6.35 -7.70
C GLU A 105 4.49 6.50 -6.86
N ASN A 106 3.86 7.68 -6.90
CA ASN A 106 2.78 8.05 -5.99
C ASN A 106 1.47 7.28 -6.28
N PRO A 107 1.05 6.33 -5.42
CA PRO A 107 -0.13 5.50 -5.68
C PRO A 107 -1.46 6.24 -5.49
N TYR A 108 -1.44 7.44 -4.89
CA TYR A 108 -2.67 8.16 -4.55
C TYR A 108 -3.15 9.10 -5.66
N PHE A 109 -2.25 9.48 -6.55
CA PHE A 109 -2.52 10.46 -7.61
C PHE A 109 -2.18 9.96 -9.01
N GLY A 110 -1.59 8.77 -9.12
CA GLY A 110 -1.24 8.18 -10.41
C GLY A 110 -0.32 9.08 -11.23
N SER A 111 -0.55 9.14 -12.54
CA SER A 111 0.24 9.98 -13.46
C SER A 111 0.17 11.49 -13.14
N ARG A 112 -0.86 11.95 -12.42
CA ARG A 112 -1.06 13.38 -12.14
C ARG A 112 0.02 13.96 -11.24
N MET A 113 0.58 13.14 -10.33
CA MET A 113 1.65 13.55 -9.41
C MET A 113 2.62 12.38 -9.14
N PHE A 114 2.96 11.63 -10.20
CA PHE A 114 3.70 10.38 -10.10
C PHE A 114 5.00 10.50 -9.30
N SER A 115 5.79 11.54 -9.57
CA SER A 115 7.13 11.75 -9.00
C SER A 115 7.21 12.88 -7.95
N CYS A 116 6.08 13.30 -7.39
CA CYS A 116 5.99 14.48 -6.53
C CYS A 116 5.80 14.15 -5.05
#